data_AF-A0A9W7LDU0-F1
#
_entry.id   AF-A0A9W7LDU0-F1
#
_cell.length_a   1.000
_cell.length_b   1.000
_cell.length_c   1.000
_cell.angle_alpha   90.00
_cell.angle_beta   90.00
_cell.angle_gamma   90.00
#
_symmetry.space_group_name_H-M   'P 1'
#
loop_
_entity.id
_entity.type
_entity.pdbx_description
1 polymer ?
#
loop_
_entity_poly.entity_id
_entity_poly.type
_entity_poly.pdbx_seq_one_letter_code
_entity_poly.pdbx_strand_id
1 'polypeptide(L)'
;MRLGKSSKGAAITSSGLAGDESKLHAVKETDLMRAKYLEAKRILKQKMEQEQRNSRANSLKIQTLWRKIMRINKVDSLRKEIEVLSQNHERDVDRKDAIIQMLDRDLEEAEDQFGMALRTHLQNMDKLIDLQDARLLGLEQEFEEELQTLENEFDKERRLIVSQHSSEVKELNDIMTAIDAEEQEREAEARQEHEQLREEIRNKNLEEINVLRITLDTQIETLEGLFENAHYGYLQHTDQRTTEFKNLTRKDQELSKEIEQKIRKIDRLQSSLQTWKMKISQNKKECQQRNASLSEEKNGIQQHFQNLKSRMNRFRNTQKSRLNELTKNANSSKNVLKDKCELAERILKLAELGRKMETEQEKVTPFYVSSVEGEIEKQAEAMIKKQKEEGEGGEGASTDGVEVTPLSSSAWSESGKPVGKWNHLDNFWKKYNKVLLDALSIEKAEETLRKENSDLQEILQQYFDGISVNDDVLKKDNPLFVTNFKVNLNKPLPVRREGEGTQNMTFVEANAVVANQSKFV
;
A
#
# COMPACT_ATOMS: atom_id res chain seq x y z
N MET A 1 64.37 -53.94 -25.27
CA MET A 1 63.94 -55.19 -25.93
C MET A 1 64.75 -55.35 -27.20
N ARG A 2 65.46 -56.48 -27.33
CA ARG A 2 65.94 -57.26 -28.51
C ARG A 2 66.18 -56.52 -29.85
N LEU A 3 67.18 -56.80 -30.69
CA LEU A 3 68.27 -57.79 -30.80
C LEU A 3 69.04 -57.34 -32.06
N GLY A 4 70.36 -57.43 -32.11
CA GLY A 4 71.03 -58.44 -32.93
C GLY A 4 72.18 -57.78 -33.71
N LYS A 5 73.45 -58.19 -33.55
CA LYS A 5 74.11 -59.40 -34.11
C LYS A 5 74.15 -59.32 -35.65
N SER A 6 75.20 -59.61 -36.40
CA SER A 6 76.50 -60.31 -36.24
C SER A 6 77.17 -60.17 -37.63
N SER A 7 78.49 -60.14 -37.81
CA SER A 7 79.32 -61.30 -38.23
C SER A 7 80.38 -60.76 -39.22
N LYS A 8 81.68 -61.00 -38.97
CA LYS A 8 82.56 -62.06 -39.55
C LYS A 8 82.65 -61.97 -41.09
N GLY A 9 83.80 -62.02 -41.76
CA GLY A 9 85.17 -62.37 -41.41
C GLY A 9 85.93 -62.77 -42.68
N ALA A 10 87.26 -62.90 -42.56
CA ALA A 10 88.20 -63.65 -43.43
C ALA A 10 88.40 -63.18 -44.89
N ALA A 11 89.50 -63.42 -45.60
CA ALA A 11 90.95 -63.62 -45.42
C ALA A 11 91.45 -64.28 -46.73
N ILE A 12 92.75 -64.13 -47.05
CA ILE A 12 93.54 -64.92 -48.05
C ILE A 12 93.24 -64.55 -49.54
N THR A 13 94.11 -64.40 -50.55
CA THR A 13 95.45 -64.87 -51.00
C THR A 13 96.03 -63.80 -51.96
N SER A 14 97.30 -63.37 -51.85
CA SER A 14 98.46 -63.76 -52.71
C SER A 14 98.23 -63.75 -54.23
N SER A 15 99.09 -63.29 -55.15
CA SER A 15 100.35 -62.56 -55.21
C SER A 15 100.94 -62.87 -56.61
N GLY A 16 101.61 -61.89 -57.25
CA GLY A 16 102.62 -62.15 -58.28
C GLY A 16 102.06 -62.45 -59.68
N LEU A 17 102.65 -62.02 -60.81
CA LEU A 17 103.93 -61.43 -61.21
C LEU A 17 103.61 -60.73 -62.57
N ALA A 18 104.32 -59.80 -63.18
CA ALA A 18 105.54 -59.02 -63.00
C ALA A 18 105.25 -57.72 -63.81
N GLY A 19 105.69 -56.55 -63.40
CA GLY A 19 107.02 -56.03 -63.69
C GLY A 19 106.85 -54.57 -64.15
N ASP A 20 107.89 -53.77 -63.94
CA ASP A 20 108.07 -52.37 -64.38
C ASP A 20 107.36 -51.25 -63.60
N GLU A 21 107.92 -50.98 -62.42
CA GLU A 21 108.35 -49.68 -61.86
C GLU A 21 107.46 -48.41 -61.90
N SER A 22 106.18 -48.47 -62.29
CA SER A 22 105.28 -47.30 -62.30
C SER A 22 104.07 -47.33 -61.34
N LYS A 23 103.99 -48.31 -60.40
CA LYS A 23 102.78 -48.52 -59.55
C LYS A 23 102.90 -48.16 -58.05
N LEU A 24 104.03 -47.63 -57.58
CA LEU A 24 104.20 -47.29 -56.15
C LEU A 24 103.54 -45.94 -55.74
N HIS A 25 103.18 -45.09 -56.70
CA HIS A 25 102.55 -43.78 -56.43
C HIS A 25 101.00 -43.82 -56.41
N ALA A 26 100.34 -44.62 -57.25
CA ALA A 26 98.88 -44.59 -57.42
C ALA A 26 98.08 -45.34 -56.33
N VAL A 27 98.62 -46.40 -55.72
CA VAL A 27 97.93 -47.17 -54.65
C VAL A 27 97.98 -46.41 -53.30
N LYS A 28 99.02 -45.62 -53.08
CA LYS A 28 99.10 -44.73 -51.92
C LYS A 28 98.07 -43.61 -51.99
N GLU A 29 97.69 -43.13 -53.18
CA GLU A 29 96.66 -42.09 -53.29
C GLU A 29 95.24 -42.61 -53.04
N THR A 30 94.89 -43.81 -53.52
CA THR A 30 93.52 -44.35 -53.36
C THR A 30 93.22 -44.82 -51.93
N ASP A 31 94.19 -45.43 -51.25
CA ASP A 31 94.05 -45.80 -49.84
C ASP A 31 94.05 -44.58 -48.91
N LEU A 32 94.84 -43.55 -49.25
CA LEU A 32 94.88 -42.29 -48.50
C LEU A 32 93.60 -41.48 -48.70
N MET A 33 92.94 -41.55 -49.86
CA MET A 33 91.62 -40.94 -50.10
C MET A 33 90.49 -41.70 -49.39
N ARG A 34 90.53 -43.03 -49.33
CA ARG A 34 89.53 -43.83 -48.60
C ARG A 34 89.67 -43.68 -47.08
N ALA A 35 90.90 -43.61 -46.58
CA ALA A 35 91.21 -43.29 -45.19
C ALA A 35 90.74 -41.86 -44.84
N LYS A 36 90.99 -40.87 -45.72
CA LYS A 36 90.46 -39.50 -45.56
C LYS A 36 88.93 -39.46 -45.55
N TYR A 37 88.24 -40.24 -46.40
CA TYR A 37 86.78 -40.29 -46.43
C TYR A 37 86.17 -40.96 -45.18
N LEU A 38 86.75 -42.08 -44.73
CA LEU A 38 86.32 -42.74 -43.49
C LEU A 38 86.58 -41.87 -42.27
N GLU A 39 87.70 -41.16 -42.24
CA GLU A 39 88.01 -40.20 -41.18
C GLU A 39 87.06 -39.00 -41.23
N ALA A 40 86.74 -38.46 -42.41
CA ALA A 40 85.73 -37.41 -42.57
C ALA A 40 84.33 -37.86 -42.15
N LYS A 41 83.92 -39.10 -42.47
CA LYS A 41 82.64 -39.68 -42.05
C LYS A 41 82.60 -39.94 -40.54
N ARG A 42 83.71 -40.36 -39.94
CA ARG A 42 83.87 -40.53 -38.49
C ARG A 42 83.76 -39.17 -37.78
N ILE A 43 84.42 -38.15 -38.31
CA ILE A 43 84.33 -36.76 -37.83
C ILE A 43 82.89 -36.23 -37.98
N LEU A 44 82.23 -36.46 -39.11
CA LEU A 44 80.84 -36.00 -39.32
C LEU A 44 79.87 -36.72 -38.38
N LYS A 45 80.03 -38.02 -38.17
CA LYS A 45 79.21 -38.79 -37.21
C LYS A 45 79.47 -38.34 -35.78
N GLN A 46 80.72 -38.08 -35.41
CA GLN A 46 81.07 -37.50 -34.11
C GLN A 46 80.49 -36.10 -33.95
N LYS A 47 80.50 -35.26 -35.00
CA LYS A 47 79.86 -33.94 -35.00
C LYS A 47 78.34 -34.04 -34.86
N MET A 48 77.68 -34.97 -35.57
CA MET A 48 76.24 -35.19 -35.41
C MET A 48 75.88 -35.75 -34.03
N GLU A 49 76.67 -36.67 -33.47
CA GLU A 49 76.46 -37.16 -32.11
C GLU A 49 76.71 -36.06 -31.07
N GLN A 50 77.72 -35.22 -31.28
CA GLN A 50 77.96 -34.02 -30.46
C GLN A 50 76.82 -33.02 -30.59
N GLU A 51 76.32 -32.76 -31.79
CA GLU A 51 75.18 -31.87 -32.03
C GLU A 51 73.90 -32.43 -31.42
N GLN A 52 73.65 -33.74 -31.51
CA GLN A 52 72.49 -34.37 -30.88
C GLN A 52 72.59 -34.35 -29.34
N ARG A 53 73.79 -34.59 -28.78
CA ARG A 53 74.05 -34.45 -27.33
C ARG A 53 73.89 -32.99 -26.89
N ASN A 54 74.41 -32.05 -27.67
CA ASN A 54 74.29 -30.61 -27.42
C ASN A 54 72.84 -30.16 -27.53
N SER A 55 72.07 -30.67 -28.49
CA SER A 55 70.64 -30.37 -28.65
C SER A 55 69.81 -30.92 -27.49
N ARG A 56 70.09 -32.16 -27.02
CA ARG A 56 69.45 -32.70 -25.80
C ARG A 56 69.83 -31.91 -24.56
N ALA A 57 71.11 -31.58 -24.38
CA ALA A 57 71.58 -30.78 -23.26
C ALA A 57 71.02 -29.35 -23.30
N ASN A 58 70.93 -28.75 -24.49
CA ASN A 58 70.34 -27.42 -24.68
C ASN A 58 68.83 -27.46 -24.44
N SER A 59 68.11 -28.50 -24.89
CA SER A 59 66.69 -28.70 -24.60
C SER A 59 66.42 -28.82 -23.10
N LEU A 60 67.25 -29.56 -22.35
CA LEU A 60 67.16 -29.63 -20.89
C LEU A 60 67.49 -28.29 -20.21
N LYS A 61 68.50 -27.56 -20.70
CA LYS A 61 68.81 -26.19 -20.24
C LYS A 61 67.65 -25.23 -20.51
N ILE A 62 67.04 -25.30 -21.69
CA ILE A 62 65.86 -24.52 -22.06
C ILE A 62 64.68 -24.88 -21.16
N GLN A 63 64.38 -26.16 -20.95
CA GLN A 63 63.32 -26.59 -20.04
C GLN A 63 63.54 -26.15 -18.59
N THR A 64 64.78 -26.22 -18.10
CA THR A 64 65.10 -25.77 -16.73
C THR A 64 64.97 -24.25 -16.60
N LEU A 65 65.40 -23.48 -17.61
CA LEU A 65 65.18 -22.04 -17.68
C LEU A 65 63.68 -21.71 -17.77
N TRP A 66 62.91 -22.40 -18.61
CA TRP A 66 61.45 -22.23 -18.70
C TRP A 66 60.74 -22.55 -17.39
N ARG A 67 61.12 -23.62 -16.67
CA ARG A 67 60.56 -23.92 -15.34
C ARG A 67 60.91 -22.83 -14.32
N LYS A 68 62.09 -22.21 -14.42
CA LYS A 68 62.45 -21.08 -13.56
C LYS A 68 61.56 -19.87 -13.88
N ILE A 69 61.42 -19.52 -15.16
CA ILE A 69 60.57 -18.41 -15.62
C ILE A 69 59.11 -18.64 -15.24
N MET A 70 58.56 -19.84 -15.50
CA MET A 70 57.17 -20.18 -15.17
C MET A 70 56.92 -20.18 -13.66
N ARG A 71 57.88 -20.61 -12.83
CA ARG A 71 57.76 -20.50 -11.38
C ARG A 71 57.73 -19.06 -10.92
N ILE A 72 58.59 -18.20 -11.46
CA ILE A 72 58.60 -16.76 -11.14
C ILE A 72 57.25 -16.15 -11.53
N ASN A 73 56.81 -16.35 -12.79
CA ASN A 73 55.52 -15.84 -13.25
C ASN A 73 54.34 -16.37 -12.44
N LYS A 74 54.34 -17.65 -12.04
CA LYS A 74 53.26 -18.20 -11.21
C LYS A 74 53.30 -17.65 -9.79
N VAL A 75 54.48 -17.47 -9.20
CA VAL A 75 54.65 -16.79 -7.90
C VAL A 75 54.14 -15.36 -7.98
N ASP A 76 54.46 -14.62 -9.04
CA ASP A 76 53.99 -13.25 -9.23
C ASP A 76 52.46 -13.18 -9.45
N SER A 77 51.89 -14.13 -10.21
CA SER A 77 50.43 -14.28 -10.35
C SER A 77 49.76 -14.53 -9.00
N LEU A 78 50.29 -15.48 -8.21
CA LEU A 78 49.74 -15.80 -6.89
C LEU A 78 49.87 -14.62 -5.91
N ARG A 79 50.95 -13.85 -5.98
CA ARG A 79 51.10 -12.62 -5.17
C ARG A 79 50.02 -11.60 -5.52
N LYS A 80 49.76 -11.37 -6.82
CA LYS A 80 48.68 -10.50 -7.28
C LYS A 80 47.30 -11.02 -6.85
N GLU A 81 47.06 -12.33 -6.94
CA GLU A 81 45.81 -12.95 -6.47
C GLU A 81 45.61 -12.76 -4.96
N ILE A 82 46.67 -12.92 -4.15
CA ILE A 82 46.65 -12.65 -2.69
C ILE A 82 46.37 -11.18 -2.41
N GLU A 83 46.98 -10.27 -3.18
CA GLU A 83 46.75 -8.83 -3.04
C GLU A 83 45.29 -8.46 -3.34
N VAL A 84 44.73 -8.97 -4.44
CA VAL A 84 43.31 -8.79 -4.78
C VAL A 84 42.40 -9.37 -3.70
N LEU A 85 42.72 -10.57 -3.19
CA LEU A 85 41.95 -11.18 -2.10
C LEU A 85 42.02 -10.35 -0.81
N SER A 86 43.19 -9.82 -0.48
CA SER A 86 43.40 -8.93 0.68
C SER A 86 42.56 -7.66 0.55
N GLN A 87 42.60 -7.00 -0.61
CA GLN A 87 41.80 -5.80 -0.86
C GLN A 87 40.29 -6.08 -0.80
N ASN A 88 39.85 -7.23 -1.32
CA ASN A 88 38.45 -7.64 -1.20
C ASN A 88 38.06 -7.91 0.25
N HIS A 89 38.93 -8.55 1.02
CA HIS A 89 38.69 -8.79 2.44
C HIS A 89 38.61 -7.48 3.23
N GLU A 90 39.50 -6.53 2.99
CA GLU A 90 39.49 -5.21 3.61
C GLU A 90 38.17 -4.47 3.31
N ARG A 91 37.71 -4.47 2.05
CA ARG A 91 36.40 -3.90 1.68
C ARG A 91 35.23 -4.60 2.39
N ASP A 92 35.30 -5.91 2.56
CA ASP A 92 34.25 -6.66 3.26
C ASP A 92 34.28 -6.40 4.77
N VAL A 93 35.46 -6.15 5.35
CA VAL A 93 35.61 -5.68 6.73
C VAL A 93 35.01 -4.29 6.87
N ASP A 94 35.38 -3.33 6.02
CA ASP A 94 34.82 -1.97 6.04
C ASP A 94 33.29 -1.96 5.93
N ARG A 95 32.72 -2.81 5.06
CA ARG A 95 31.26 -2.96 4.93
C ARG A 95 30.63 -3.51 6.20
N LYS A 96 31.25 -4.52 6.82
CA LYS A 96 30.74 -5.10 8.06
C LYS A 96 30.86 -4.11 9.22
N ASP A 97 31.96 -3.37 9.30
CA ASP A 97 32.15 -2.33 10.31
C ASP A 97 31.14 -1.19 10.14
N ALA A 98 30.82 -0.79 8.90
CA ALA A 98 29.74 0.16 8.63
C ALA A 98 28.37 -0.38 9.07
N ILE A 99 28.08 -1.66 8.85
CA ILE A 99 26.84 -2.30 9.32
C ILE A 99 26.80 -2.33 10.85
N ILE A 100 27.92 -2.68 11.51
CA ILE A 100 28.01 -2.70 12.97
C ILE A 100 27.74 -1.29 13.53
N GLN A 101 28.37 -0.26 12.98
CA GLN A 101 28.13 1.12 13.42
C GLN A 101 26.68 1.57 13.23
N MET A 102 26.03 1.17 12.14
CA MET A 102 24.60 1.43 11.96
C MET A 102 23.75 0.68 12.99
N LEU A 103 24.05 -0.59 13.26
CA LEU A 103 23.33 -1.38 14.26
C LEU A 103 23.53 -0.85 15.68
N ASP A 104 24.73 -0.39 16.03
CA ASP A 104 25.01 0.23 17.32
C ASP A 104 24.18 1.51 17.49
N ARG A 105 24.11 2.33 16.45
CA ARG A 105 23.25 3.52 16.44
C ARG A 105 21.77 3.16 16.56
N ASP A 106 21.30 2.15 15.81
CA ASP A 106 19.91 1.70 15.88
C ASP A 106 19.57 1.16 17.29
N LEU A 107 20.53 0.52 17.97
CA LEU A 107 20.38 0.09 19.36
C LEU A 107 20.29 1.28 20.32
N GLU A 108 21.16 2.27 20.20
CA GLU A 108 21.10 3.50 21.00
C GLU A 108 19.76 4.25 20.80
N GLU A 109 19.32 4.40 19.54
CA GLU A 109 18.04 5.02 19.21
C GLU A 109 16.85 4.23 19.78
N ALA A 110 16.90 2.90 19.76
CA ALA A 110 15.89 2.06 20.37
C ALA A 110 15.87 2.20 21.90
N GLU A 111 17.03 2.20 22.56
CA GLU A 111 17.15 2.40 24.01
C GLU A 111 16.60 3.77 24.44
N ASP A 112 16.90 4.83 23.69
CA ASP A 112 16.37 6.17 23.94
C ASP A 112 14.84 6.22 23.79
N GLN A 113 14.31 5.56 22.75
CA GLN A 113 12.87 5.42 22.56
C GLN A 113 12.21 4.67 23.72
N PHE A 114 12.80 3.55 24.17
CA PHE A 114 12.31 2.81 25.34
C PHE A 114 12.37 3.65 26.62
N GLY A 115 13.47 4.38 26.84
CA GLY A 115 13.63 5.28 27.98
C GLY A 115 12.59 6.40 27.98
N MET A 116 12.32 7.00 26.81
CA MET A 116 11.28 8.03 26.66
C MET A 116 9.88 7.46 26.91
N ALA A 117 9.57 6.29 26.33
CA ALA A 117 8.29 5.62 26.52
C ALA A 117 8.06 5.25 27.99
N LEU A 118 9.08 4.75 28.68
CA LEU A 118 9.00 4.41 30.10
C LEU A 118 8.77 5.65 30.96
N ARG A 119 9.54 6.74 30.75
CA ARG A 119 9.32 8.01 31.49
C ARG A 119 7.90 8.54 31.28
N THR A 120 7.42 8.51 30.03
CA THR A 120 6.06 8.96 29.70
C THR A 120 5.01 8.07 30.36
N HIS A 121 5.20 6.74 30.36
CA HIS A 121 4.32 5.80 31.05
C HIS A 121 4.27 6.07 32.56
N LEU A 122 5.43 6.24 33.20
CA LEU A 122 5.49 6.54 34.64
C LEU A 122 4.78 7.86 34.97
N GLN A 123 5.01 8.92 34.20
CA GLN A 123 4.28 10.18 34.37
C GLN A 123 2.76 10.03 34.18
N ASN A 124 2.32 9.16 33.26
CA ASN A 124 0.90 8.88 33.10
C ASN A 124 0.33 8.06 34.27
N MET A 125 1.12 7.17 34.84
CA MET A 125 0.74 6.44 36.05
C MET A 125 0.65 7.38 37.26
N ASP A 126 1.59 8.30 37.43
CA ASP A 126 1.55 9.31 38.49
C ASP A 126 0.29 10.17 38.37
N LYS A 127 -0.02 10.67 37.16
CA LYS A 127 -1.29 11.40 36.91
C LYS A 127 -2.53 10.58 37.21
N LEU A 128 -2.49 9.27 36.95
CA LEU A 128 -3.61 8.39 37.26
C LEU A 128 -3.76 8.22 38.77
N ILE A 129 -2.65 8.10 39.50
CA ILE A 129 -2.64 8.04 40.97
C ILE A 129 -3.21 9.36 41.52
N ASP A 130 -2.72 10.52 41.07
CA ASP A 130 -3.23 11.83 41.49
C ASP A 130 -4.75 11.97 41.28
N LEU A 131 -5.26 11.45 40.16
CA LEU A 131 -6.70 11.45 39.86
C LEU A 131 -7.47 10.54 40.81
N GLN A 132 -6.94 9.35 41.13
CA GLN A 132 -7.58 8.46 42.10
C GLN A 132 -7.54 9.03 43.51
N ASP A 133 -6.43 9.66 43.92
CA ASP A 133 -6.29 10.30 45.22
C ASP A 133 -7.27 11.48 45.36
N ALA A 134 -7.40 12.31 44.33
CA ALA A 134 -8.39 13.39 44.32
C ALA A 134 -9.83 12.86 44.41
N ARG A 135 -10.12 11.74 43.72
CA ARG A 135 -11.43 11.09 43.77
C ARG A 135 -11.71 10.49 45.15
N LEU A 136 -10.73 9.83 45.76
CA LEU A 136 -10.84 9.26 47.10
C LEU A 136 -11.05 10.36 48.14
N LEU A 137 -10.27 11.45 48.06
CA LEU A 137 -10.44 12.61 48.94
C LEU A 137 -11.83 13.23 48.80
N GLY A 138 -12.34 13.40 47.58
CA GLY A 138 -13.70 13.92 47.36
C GLY A 138 -14.76 13.00 47.95
N LEU A 139 -14.60 11.68 47.79
CA LEU A 139 -15.51 10.69 48.35
C LEU A 139 -15.46 10.66 49.88
N GLU A 140 -14.27 10.76 50.48
CA GLU A 140 -14.08 10.87 51.93
C GLU A 140 -14.75 12.13 52.48
N GLN A 141 -14.58 13.28 51.81
CA GLN A 141 -15.24 14.53 52.20
C GLN A 141 -16.77 14.42 52.12
N GLU A 142 -17.31 13.88 51.02
CA GLU A 142 -18.75 13.65 50.88
C GLU A 142 -19.28 12.74 51.99
N PHE A 143 -18.56 11.65 52.31
CA PHE A 143 -18.95 10.76 53.39
C PHE A 143 -18.89 11.42 54.77
N GLU A 144 -17.86 12.22 55.06
CA GLU A 144 -17.75 12.96 56.32
C GLU A 144 -18.86 14.02 56.44
N GLU A 145 -19.18 14.73 55.37
CA GLU A 145 -20.29 15.68 55.33
C GLU A 145 -21.65 14.99 55.54
N GLU A 146 -21.90 13.86 54.85
CA GLU A 146 -23.12 13.07 55.05
C GLU A 146 -23.21 12.52 56.48
N LEU A 147 -22.10 12.03 57.05
CA LEU A 147 -22.07 11.56 58.43
C LEU A 147 -22.39 12.70 59.40
N GLN A 148 -21.79 13.86 59.21
CA GLN A 148 -22.00 15.02 60.06
C GLN A 148 -23.44 15.57 59.95
N THR A 149 -24.02 15.59 58.75
CA THR A 149 -25.42 16.01 58.59
C THR A 149 -26.36 15.03 59.29
N LEU A 150 -26.13 13.72 59.13
CA LEU A 150 -26.92 12.67 59.77
C LEU A 150 -26.80 12.70 61.30
N GLU A 151 -25.59 12.85 61.85
CA GLU A 151 -25.38 13.01 63.29
C GLU A 151 -26.12 14.23 63.84
N ASN A 152 -26.04 15.37 63.15
CA ASN A 152 -26.74 16.58 63.53
C ASN A 152 -28.27 16.43 63.50
N GLU A 153 -28.81 15.68 62.52
CA GLU A 153 -30.25 15.38 62.44
C GLU A 153 -30.69 14.48 63.60
N PHE A 154 -29.96 13.40 63.87
CA PHE A 154 -30.25 12.52 65.01
C PHE A 154 -30.17 13.26 66.35
N ASP A 155 -29.19 14.14 66.53
CA ASP A 155 -29.07 14.94 67.76
C ASP A 155 -30.19 15.98 67.90
N LYS A 156 -30.71 16.52 66.80
CA LYS A 156 -31.88 17.40 66.80
C LYS A 156 -33.15 16.62 67.15
N GLU A 157 -33.39 15.48 66.51
CA GLU A 157 -34.52 14.60 66.81
C GLU A 157 -34.49 14.13 68.27
N ARG A 158 -33.32 13.68 68.74
CA ARG A 158 -33.12 13.27 70.13
C ARG A 158 -33.45 14.40 71.09
N ARG A 159 -32.95 15.61 70.85
CA ARG A 159 -33.27 16.78 71.69
C ARG A 159 -34.76 17.11 71.69
N LEU A 160 -35.41 17.04 70.54
CA LEU A 160 -36.85 17.29 70.43
C LEU A 160 -37.67 16.25 71.20
N ILE A 161 -37.37 14.96 71.04
CA ILE A 161 -38.03 13.87 71.77
C ILE A 161 -37.83 14.02 73.28
N VAL A 162 -36.60 14.29 73.74
CA VAL A 162 -36.32 14.48 75.17
C VAL A 162 -37.05 15.71 75.72
N SER A 163 -37.08 16.81 74.97
CA SER A 163 -37.80 18.03 75.36
C SER A 163 -39.29 17.78 75.46
N GLN A 164 -39.89 17.14 74.45
CA GLN A 164 -41.31 16.81 74.43
C GLN A 164 -41.67 15.87 75.59
N HIS A 165 -40.91 14.79 75.78
CA HIS A 165 -41.12 13.88 76.90
C HIS A 165 -41.03 14.60 78.25
N SER A 166 -40.07 15.52 78.41
CA SER A 166 -39.95 16.32 79.64
C SER A 166 -41.14 17.26 79.88
N SER A 167 -41.77 17.79 78.81
CA SER A 167 -42.99 18.59 78.90
C SER A 167 -44.17 17.73 79.32
N GLU A 168 -44.36 16.60 78.64
CA GLU A 168 -45.46 15.66 78.94
C GLU A 168 -45.36 15.12 80.37
N VAL A 169 -44.15 14.80 80.85
CA VAL A 169 -43.93 14.37 82.24
C VAL A 169 -44.27 15.48 83.23
N LYS A 170 -43.94 16.75 82.93
CA LYS A 170 -44.30 17.88 83.79
C LYS A 170 -45.82 18.07 83.83
N GLU A 171 -46.47 18.06 82.67
CA GLU A 171 -47.93 18.20 82.56
C GLU A 171 -48.66 17.08 83.34
N LEU A 172 -48.21 15.84 83.24
CA LEU A 172 -48.77 14.72 84.01
C LEU A 172 -48.56 14.89 85.52
N ASN A 173 -47.38 15.35 85.94
CA ASN A 173 -47.13 15.63 87.36
C ASN A 173 -48.02 16.77 87.86
N ASP A 174 -48.19 17.84 87.09
CA ASP A 174 -49.05 18.97 87.45
C ASP A 174 -50.52 18.51 87.60
N ILE A 175 -51.02 17.69 86.66
CA ILE A 175 -52.36 17.09 86.75
C ILE A 175 -52.48 16.20 88.00
N MET A 176 -51.47 15.37 88.28
CA MET A 176 -51.47 14.50 89.47
C MET A 176 -51.54 15.33 90.76
N THR A 177 -50.75 16.40 90.86
CA THR A 177 -50.79 17.29 92.03
C THR A 177 -52.12 18.02 92.18
N ALA A 178 -52.77 18.39 91.07
CA ALA A 178 -54.09 19.01 91.10
C ALA A 178 -55.19 18.04 91.56
N ILE A 179 -55.16 16.79 91.09
CA ILE A 179 -56.09 15.73 91.51
C ILE A 179 -55.88 15.38 92.99
N ASP A 180 -54.63 15.24 93.43
CA ASP A 180 -54.31 14.97 94.84
C ASP A 180 -54.84 16.08 95.76
N ALA A 181 -54.77 17.35 95.33
CA ALA A 181 -55.33 18.47 96.07
C ALA A 181 -56.87 18.43 96.13
N GLU A 182 -57.53 18.13 95.01
CA GLU A 182 -58.99 17.99 94.95
C GLU A 182 -59.50 16.79 95.78
N GLU A 183 -58.77 15.68 95.80
CA GLU A 183 -59.09 14.55 96.68
C GLU A 183 -58.91 14.89 98.15
N GLN A 184 -57.86 15.63 98.51
CA GLN A 184 -57.68 16.10 99.89
C GLN A 184 -58.80 17.05 100.33
N GLU A 185 -59.26 17.94 99.44
CA GLU A 185 -60.39 18.84 99.71
C GLU A 185 -61.70 18.05 99.87
N ARG A 186 -62.00 17.12 98.95
CA ARG A 186 -63.17 16.23 99.07
C ARG A 186 -63.13 15.37 100.33
N GLU A 187 -61.95 14.85 100.71
CA GLU A 187 -61.80 14.09 101.95
C GLU A 187 -62.04 14.99 103.17
N ALA A 188 -61.56 16.23 103.15
CA ALA A 188 -61.80 17.19 104.23
C ALA A 188 -63.29 17.56 104.35
N GLU A 189 -63.96 17.83 103.23
CA GLU A 189 -65.41 18.08 103.17
C GLU A 189 -66.20 16.87 103.69
N ALA A 190 -65.92 15.66 103.20
CA ALA A 190 -66.59 14.44 103.66
C ALA A 190 -66.36 14.17 105.15
N ARG A 191 -65.15 14.43 105.68
CA ARG A 191 -64.87 14.34 107.12
C ARG A 191 -65.66 15.39 107.92
N GLN A 192 -65.75 16.61 107.41
CA GLN A 192 -66.50 17.70 108.04
C GLN A 192 -68.01 17.40 108.04
N GLU A 193 -68.58 16.96 106.91
CA GLU A 193 -69.97 16.54 106.80
C GLU A 193 -70.28 15.36 107.72
N HIS A 194 -69.40 14.34 107.76
CA HIS A 194 -69.56 13.21 108.66
C HIS A 194 -69.49 13.63 110.14
N GLU A 195 -68.64 14.59 110.50
CA GLU A 195 -68.59 15.11 111.86
C GLU A 195 -69.86 15.89 112.24
N GLN A 196 -70.40 16.70 111.32
CA GLN A 196 -71.67 17.40 111.49
C GLN A 196 -72.84 16.42 111.64
N LEU A 197 -72.96 15.43 110.74
CA LEU A 197 -73.99 14.39 110.80
C LEU A 197 -73.85 13.54 112.07
N ARG A 198 -72.62 13.24 112.52
CA ARG A 198 -72.36 12.52 113.77
C ARG A 198 -72.83 13.31 114.99
N GLU A 199 -72.72 14.64 114.99
CA GLU A 199 -73.25 15.49 116.07
C GLU A 199 -74.78 15.59 116.03
N GLU A 200 -75.37 15.75 114.85
CA GLU A 200 -76.83 15.76 114.70
C GLU A 200 -77.47 14.43 115.10
N ILE A 201 -76.88 13.31 114.68
CA ILE A 201 -77.35 11.96 115.03
C ILE A 201 -77.13 11.69 116.52
N ARG A 202 -76.04 12.16 117.15
CA ARG A 202 -75.85 12.02 118.60
C ARG A 202 -76.98 12.69 119.39
N ASN A 203 -77.43 13.85 118.95
CA ASN A 203 -78.50 14.60 119.60
C ASN A 203 -79.87 13.95 119.37
N LYS A 204 -80.18 13.52 118.14
CA LYS A 204 -81.42 12.80 117.82
C LYS A 204 -81.49 11.43 118.49
N ASN A 205 -80.39 10.68 118.51
CA ASN A 205 -80.32 9.38 119.17
C ASN A 205 -80.47 9.49 120.69
N LEU A 206 -80.00 10.55 121.36
CA LEU A 206 -80.26 10.73 122.79
C LEU A 206 -81.76 10.85 123.11
N GLU A 207 -82.53 11.43 122.19
CA GLU A 207 -83.97 11.60 122.30
C GLU A 207 -84.74 10.32 121.90
N GLU A 208 -84.29 9.64 120.84
CA GLU A 208 -84.90 8.42 120.32
C GLU A 208 -84.54 7.16 121.14
N ILE A 209 -83.32 7.03 121.69
CA ILE A 209 -82.89 5.89 122.53
C ILE A 209 -83.79 5.72 123.75
N ASN A 210 -84.28 6.82 124.34
CA ASN A 210 -85.15 6.74 125.51
C ASN A 210 -86.56 6.22 125.17
N VAL A 211 -87.04 6.48 123.97
CA VAL A 211 -88.39 6.12 123.55
C VAL A 211 -88.40 4.74 122.88
N LEU A 212 -87.43 4.45 122.01
CA LEU A 212 -87.35 3.20 121.26
C LEU A 212 -86.83 2.02 122.08
N ARG A 213 -86.01 2.21 123.13
CA ARG A 213 -85.53 1.10 123.98
C ARG A 213 -86.67 0.30 124.60
N ILE A 214 -87.78 0.95 124.92
CA ILE A 214 -88.94 0.33 125.57
C ILE A 214 -89.77 -0.49 124.57
N THR A 215 -89.84 -0.06 123.31
CA THR A 215 -90.72 -0.65 122.29
C THR A 215 -90.01 -1.62 121.36
N LEU A 216 -88.70 -1.48 121.16
CA LEU A 216 -87.94 -2.32 120.24
C LEU A 216 -87.49 -3.65 120.87
N ASP A 217 -87.20 -3.72 122.17
CA ASP A 217 -86.77 -4.97 122.84
C ASP A 217 -87.79 -6.12 122.67
N THR A 218 -89.07 -5.79 122.46
CA THR A 218 -90.16 -6.78 122.33
C THR A 218 -90.50 -7.14 120.88
N GLN A 219 -90.15 -6.31 119.90
CA GLN A 219 -90.44 -6.55 118.48
C GLN A 219 -89.21 -7.05 117.70
N ILE A 220 -88.00 -6.74 118.18
CA ILE A 220 -86.73 -7.17 117.57
C ILE A 220 -86.57 -8.69 117.60
N GLU A 221 -86.77 -9.36 118.75
CA GLU A 221 -86.56 -10.83 118.87
C GLU A 221 -87.40 -11.67 117.89
N THR A 222 -88.59 -11.19 117.52
CA THR A 222 -89.53 -11.97 116.70
C THR A 222 -89.36 -11.76 115.20
N LEU A 223 -88.89 -10.59 114.78
CA LEU A 223 -88.65 -10.27 113.38
C LEU A 223 -87.25 -10.71 112.93
N GLU A 224 -86.25 -10.71 113.83
CA GLU A 224 -84.88 -11.15 113.51
C GLU A 224 -84.82 -12.60 112.96
N GLY A 225 -85.51 -13.55 113.59
CA GLY A 225 -85.46 -14.96 113.19
C GLY A 225 -86.12 -15.28 111.84
N LEU A 226 -87.08 -14.47 111.38
CA LEU A 226 -87.74 -14.67 110.09
C LEU A 226 -87.02 -13.95 108.95
N PHE A 227 -86.43 -12.77 109.22
CA PHE A 227 -85.62 -12.06 108.25
C PHE A 227 -84.30 -12.78 107.96
N GLU A 228 -83.62 -13.36 108.95
CA GLU A 228 -82.35 -14.07 108.74
C GLU A 228 -82.49 -15.27 107.78
N ASN A 229 -83.54 -16.07 107.93
CA ASN A 229 -83.75 -17.26 107.09
C ASN A 229 -84.07 -16.93 105.63
N ALA A 230 -84.93 -15.95 105.39
CA ALA A 230 -85.27 -15.51 104.03
C ALA A 230 -84.11 -14.75 103.36
N HIS A 231 -83.39 -13.94 104.15
CA HIS A 231 -82.21 -13.22 103.68
C HIS A 231 -81.08 -14.17 103.29
N TYR A 232 -80.82 -15.22 104.07
CA TYR A 232 -79.77 -16.20 103.78
C TYR A 232 -80.02 -16.97 102.47
N GLY A 233 -81.27 -17.40 102.21
CA GLY A 233 -81.63 -18.08 100.97
C GLY A 233 -81.56 -17.19 99.73
N TYR A 234 -81.98 -15.93 99.84
CA TYR A 234 -81.86 -14.95 98.75
C TYR A 234 -80.40 -14.56 98.51
N LEU A 235 -79.60 -14.41 99.57
CA LEU A 235 -78.18 -14.06 99.50
C LEU A 235 -77.39 -15.17 98.81
N GLN A 236 -77.54 -16.44 99.17
CA GLN A 236 -76.79 -17.52 98.51
C GLN A 236 -77.09 -17.64 97.01
N HIS A 237 -78.36 -17.59 96.60
CA HIS A 237 -78.73 -17.74 95.19
C HIS A 237 -78.40 -16.49 94.36
N THR A 238 -78.59 -15.31 94.94
CA THR A 238 -78.27 -14.04 94.26
C THR A 238 -76.77 -13.85 94.18
N ASP A 239 -76.00 -14.20 95.19
CA ASP A 239 -74.54 -14.00 95.21
C ASP A 239 -73.83 -14.95 94.23
N GLN A 240 -74.28 -16.20 94.08
CA GLN A 240 -73.78 -17.10 93.03
C GLN A 240 -74.05 -16.57 91.61
N ARG A 241 -75.28 -16.13 91.34
CA ARG A 241 -75.65 -15.57 90.03
C ARG A 241 -74.93 -14.24 89.75
N THR A 242 -74.75 -13.42 90.80
CA THR A 242 -74.07 -12.13 90.72
C THR A 242 -72.58 -12.31 90.49
N THR A 243 -71.95 -13.32 91.10
CA THR A 243 -70.54 -13.65 90.88
C THR A 243 -70.31 -14.23 89.48
N GLU A 244 -71.18 -15.10 88.99
CA GLU A 244 -71.13 -15.60 87.60
C GLU A 244 -71.31 -14.48 86.58
N PHE A 245 -72.29 -13.60 86.78
CA PHE A 245 -72.50 -12.42 85.93
C PHE A 245 -71.29 -11.49 85.97
N LYS A 246 -70.78 -11.15 87.14
CA LYS A 246 -69.56 -10.33 87.30
C LYS A 246 -68.36 -10.94 86.57
N ASN A 247 -68.18 -12.26 86.65
CA ASN A 247 -67.09 -12.96 85.97
C ASN A 247 -67.25 -12.95 84.44
N LEU A 248 -68.47 -13.15 83.93
CA LEU A 248 -68.76 -13.06 82.49
C LEU A 248 -68.60 -11.63 81.98
N THR A 249 -69.11 -10.62 82.69
CA THR A 249 -68.95 -9.21 82.35
C THR A 249 -67.49 -8.79 82.35
N ARG A 250 -66.69 -9.27 83.32
CA ARG A 250 -65.25 -9.01 83.36
C ARG A 250 -64.54 -9.62 82.15
N LYS A 251 -64.85 -10.88 81.80
CA LYS A 251 -64.29 -11.54 80.61
C LYS A 251 -64.71 -10.83 79.32
N ASP A 252 -65.96 -10.39 79.22
CA ASP A 252 -66.46 -9.65 78.06
C ASP A 252 -65.78 -8.28 77.91
N GLN A 253 -65.52 -7.58 79.02
CA GLN A 253 -64.72 -6.36 79.02
C GLN A 253 -63.26 -6.60 78.63
N GLU A 254 -62.64 -7.68 79.13
CA GLU A 254 -61.27 -8.07 78.77
C GLU A 254 -61.16 -8.43 77.28
N LEU A 255 -62.09 -9.24 76.76
CA LEU A 255 -62.16 -9.58 75.33
C LEU A 255 -62.45 -8.36 74.45
N SER A 256 -63.33 -7.45 74.88
CA SER A 256 -63.60 -6.20 74.17
C SER A 256 -62.34 -5.33 74.07
N LYS A 257 -61.56 -5.21 75.15
CA LYS A 257 -60.27 -4.51 75.14
C LYS A 257 -59.26 -5.20 74.22
N GLU A 258 -59.18 -6.53 74.23
CA GLU A 258 -58.31 -7.27 73.31
C GLU A 258 -58.71 -7.05 71.84
N ILE A 259 -60.01 -7.14 71.52
CA ILE A 259 -60.53 -6.90 70.18
C ILE A 259 -60.16 -5.49 69.72
N GLU A 260 -60.35 -4.49 70.58
CA GLU A 260 -60.00 -3.10 70.27
C GLU A 260 -58.49 -2.95 70.01
N GLN A 261 -57.63 -3.58 70.81
CA GLN A 261 -56.19 -3.60 70.57
C GLN A 261 -55.83 -4.28 69.24
N LYS A 262 -56.49 -5.38 68.88
CA LYS A 262 -56.27 -6.07 67.60
C LYS A 262 -56.74 -5.22 66.42
N ILE A 263 -57.87 -4.52 66.53
CA ILE A 263 -58.36 -3.59 65.50
C ILE A 263 -57.34 -2.47 65.28
N ARG A 264 -56.88 -1.79 66.35
CA ARG A 264 -55.84 -0.76 66.24
C ARG A 264 -54.52 -1.30 65.67
N LYS A 265 -54.20 -2.58 65.87
CA LYS A 265 -53.03 -3.22 65.27
C LYS A 265 -53.25 -3.48 63.78
N ILE A 266 -54.43 -3.93 63.39
CA ILE A 266 -54.82 -4.11 61.98
C ILE A 266 -54.73 -2.78 61.24
N ASP A 267 -55.27 -1.69 61.79
CA ASP A 267 -55.24 -0.37 61.14
C ASP A 267 -53.81 0.16 60.95
N ARG A 268 -52.96 -0.02 61.95
CA ARG A 268 -51.52 0.32 61.85
C ARG A 268 -50.81 -0.49 60.77
N LEU A 269 -51.07 -1.81 60.72
CA LEU A 269 -50.49 -2.68 59.71
C LEU A 269 -51.03 -2.38 58.31
N GLN A 270 -52.31 -2.07 58.16
CA GLN A 270 -52.91 -1.66 56.90
C GLN A 270 -52.34 -0.33 56.42
N SER A 271 -52.20 0.66 57.30
CA SER A 271 -51.60 1.95 56.98
C SER A 271 -50.14 1.78 56.53
N SER A 272 -49.35 0.99 57.27
CA SER A 272 -47.98 0.64 56.88
C SER A 272 -47.95 -0.05 55.51
N LEU A 273 -48.80 -1.06 55.29
CA LEU A 273 -48.89 -1.76 54.02
C LEU A 273 -49.26 -0.83 52.86
N GLN A 274 -50.15 0.16 53.07
CA GLN A 274 -50.47 1.17 52.07
C GLN A 274 -49.27 2.07 51.76
N THR A 275 -48.54 2.54 52.79
CA THR A 275 -47.33 3.35 52.56
C THR A 275 -46.27 2.58 51.77
N TRP A 276 -46.06 1.29 52.07
CA TRP A 276 -45.13 0.45 51.33
C TRP A 276 -45.60 0.17 49.91
N LYS A 277 -46.90 -0.08 49.69
CA LYS A 277 -47.47 -0.19 48.34
C LYS A 277 -47.24 1.09 47.53
N MET A 278 -47.42 2.26 48.14
CA MET A 278 -47.18 3.55 47.49
C MET A 278 -45.70 3.73 47.14
N LYS A 279 -44.78 3.42 48.06
CA LYS A 279 -43.32 3.45 47.82
C LYS A 279 -42.90 2.50 46.69
N ILE A 280 -43.43 1.27 46.66
CA ILE A 280 -43.15 0.30 45.60
C ILE A 280 -43.66 0.81 44.25
N SER A 281 -44.87 1.36 44.20
CA SER A 281 -45.45 1.94 43.00
C SER A 281 -44.63 3.12 42.47
N GLN A 282 -44.21 4.02 43.37
CA GLN A 282 -43.37 5.16 43.04
C GLN A 282 -41.99 4.73 42.52
N ASN A 283 -41.30 3.82 43.21
CA ASN A 283 -40.00 3.31 42.77
C ASN A 283 -40.12 2.60 41.41
N LYS A 284 -41.17 1.80 41.19
CA LYS A 284 -41.44 1.18 39.89
C LYS A 284 -41.58 2.24 38.79
N LYS A 285 -42.32 3.32 39.05
CA LYS A 285 -42.52 4.41 38.09
C LYS A 285 -41.22 5.15 37.80
N GLU A 286 -40.44 5.47 38.82
CA GLU A 286 -39.12 6.12 38.69
C GLU A 286 -38.12 5.25 37.93
N CYS A 287 -38.05 3.95 38.24
CA CYS A 287 -37.20 3.01 37.50
C CYS A 287 -37.65 2.86 36.04
N GLN A 288 -38.95 2.80 35.77
CA GLN A 288 -39.47 2.75 34.40
C GLN A 288 -39.12 4.03 33.63
N GLN A 289 -39.27 5.20 34.25
CA GLN A 289 -38.93 6.47 33.63
C GLN A 289 -37.43 6.59 33.36
N ARG A 290 -36.59 6.24 34.34
CA ARG A 290 -35.12 6.24 34.19
C ARG A 290 -34.68 5.29 33.08
N ASN A 291 -35.22 4.07 33.04
CA ASN A 291 -34.92 3.11 31.98
C ASN A 291 -35.43 3.56 30.61
N ALA A 292 -36.57 4.25 30.54
CA ALA A 292 -37.08 4.81 29.29
C ALA A 292 -36.15 5.92 28.76
N SER A 293 -35.74 6.87 29.61
CA SER A 293 -34.80 7.94 29.24
C SER A 293 -33.44 7.38 28.80
N LEU A 294 -32.88 6.41 29.54
CA LEU A 294 -31.62 5.75 29.14
C LEU A 294 -31.74 4.99 27.82
N SER A 295 -32.89 4.35 27.57
CA SER A 295 -33.16 3.67 26.30
C SER A 295 -33.25 4.66 25.14
N GLU A 296 -33.90 5.81 25.34
CA GLU A 296 -33.99 6.89 24.36
C GLU A 296 -32.62 7.49 24.04
N GLU A 297 -31.81 7.81 25.04
CA GLU A 297 -30.43 8.30 24.86
C GLU A 297 -29.56 7.27 24.13
N LYS A 298 -29.62 6.00 24.54
CA LYS A 298 -28.92 4.90 23.87
C LYS A 298 -29.32 4.80 22.40
N ASN A 299 -30.62 4.85 22.10
CA ASN A 299 -31.12 4.78 20.74
C ASN A 299 -30.72 6.01 19.92
N GLY A 300 -30.73 7.20 20.52
CA GLY A 300 -30.22 8.44 19.91
C GLY A 300 -28.74 8.32 19.53
N ILE A 301 -27.88 7.90 20.47
CA ILE A 301 -26.45 7.67 20.22
C ILE A 301 -26.25 6.61 19.13
N GLN A 302 -27.00 5.51 19.18
CA GLN A 302 -26.94 4.45 18.17
C GLN A 302 -27.31 5.00 16.78
N GLN A 303 -28.33 5.84 16.67
CA GLN A 303 -28.71 6.48 15.42
C GLN A 303 -27.63 7.43 14.91
N HIS A 304 -27.04 8.26 15.79
CA HIS A 304 -25.90 9.11 15.44
C HIS A 304 -24.71 8.30 14.94
N PHE A 305 -24.40 7.17 15.59
CA PHE A 305 -23.35 6.24 15.15
C PHE A 305 -23.64 5.66 13.77
N GLN A 306 -24.86 5.20 13.50
CA GLN A 306 -25.25 4.67 12.19
C GLN A 306 -25.16 5.75 11.10
N ASN A 307 -25.62 6.97 11.40
CA ASN A 307 -25.51 8.10 10.49
C ASN A 307 -24.04 8.44 10.19
N LEU A 308 -23.18 8.50 11.21
CA LEU A 308 -21.76 8.75 11.03
C LEU A 308 -21.08 7.64 10.22
N LYS A 309 -21.39 6.37 10.51
CA LYS A 309 -20.88 5.21 9.77
C LYS A 309 -21.32 5.25 8.30
N SER A 310 -22.56 5.64 8.02
CA SER A 310 -23.06 5.81 6.65
C SER A 310 -22.31 6.93 5.92
N ARG A 311 -22.05 8.06 6.59
CA ARG A 311 -21.30 9.21 6.03
C ARG A 311 -19.84 8.84 5.78
N MET A 312 -19.20 8.12 6.71
CA MET A 312 -17.85 7.60 6.54
C MET A 312 -17.75 6.65 5.34
N ASN A 313 -18.70 5.72 5.19
CA ASN A 313 -18.73 4.79 4.06
C ASN A 313 -18.97 5.51 2.73
N ARG A 314 -19.88 6.50 2.69
CA ARG A 314 -20.09 7.34 1.51
C ARG A 314 -18.80 8.06 1.12
N PHE A 315 -18.13 8.72 2.08
CA PHE A 315 -16.86 9.39 1.84
C PHE A 315 -15.79 8.44 1.30
N ARG A 316 -15.60 7.27 1.92
CA ARG A 316 -14.65 6.25 1.44
C ARG A 316 -14.96 5.79 0.02
N ASN A 317 -16.23 5.57 -0.30
CA ASN A 317 -16.64 5.18 -1.66
C ASN A 317 -16.40 6.29 -2.68
N THR A 318 -16.70 7.54 -2.35
CA THR A 318 -16.41 8.69 -3.21
C THR A 318 -14.92 8.86 -3.46
N GLN A 319 -14.08 8.77 -2.40
CA GLN A 319 -12.63 8.86 -2.56
C GLN A 319 -12.08 7.69 -3.39
N LYS A 320 -12.58 6.47 -3.18
CA LYS A 320 -12.21 5.30 -4.00
C LYS A 320 -12.59 5.50 -5.46
N SER A 321 -13.78 6.00 -5.75
CA SER A 321 -14.21 6.30 -7.12
C SER A 321 -13.34 7.38 -7.76
N ARG A 322 -13.07 8.47 -7.04
CA ARG A 322 -12.22 9.58 -7.52
C ARG A 322 -10.78 9.11 -7.80
N LEU A 323 -10.21 8.27 -6.94
CA LEU A 323 -8.89 7.68 -7.15
C LEU A 323 -8.89 6.74 -8.37
N ASN A 324 -9.92 5.92 -8.52
CA ASN A 324 -10.06 5.04 -9.69
C ASN A 324 -10.15 5.84 -10.99
N GLU A 325 -10.94 6.92 -11.00
CA GLU A 325 -11.09 7.80 -12.16
C GLU A 325 -9.78 8.51 -12.48
N LEU A 326 -9.10 9.07 -11.48
CA LEU A 326 -7.78 9.69 -11.67
C LEU A 326 -6.77 8.69 -12.23
N THR A 327 -6.75 7.47 -11.69
CA THR A 327 -5.83 6.41 -12.14
C THR A 327 -6.13 5.99 -13.58
N LYS A 328 -7.42 5.85 -13.94
CA LYS A 328 -7.83 5.57 -15.32
C LYS A 328 -7.42 6.69 -16.27
N ASN A 329 -7.67 7.95 -15.92
CA ASN A 329 -7.32 9.10 -16.76
C ASN A 329 -5.81 9.26 -16.91
N ALA A 330 -5.05 9.08 -15.83
CA ALA A 330 -3.59 9.12 -15.85
C ALA A 330 -3.01 7.98 -16.70
N ASN A 331 -3.52 6.75 -16.55
CA ASN A 331 -3.08 5.61 -17.35
C ASN A 331 -3.45 5.76 -18.84
N SER A 332 -4.65 6.26 -19.14
CA SER A 332 -5.07 6.56 -20.51
C SER A 332 -4.13 7.58 -21.15
N SER A 333 -3.87 8.70 -20.46
CA SER A 333 -2.94 9.74 -20.94
C SER A 333 -1.52 9.20 -21.11
N LYS A 334 -1.05 8.37 -20.17
CA LYS A 334 0.25 7.69 -20.23
C LYS A 334 0.34 6.76 -21.44
N ASN A 335 -0.71 6.00 -21.74
CA ASN A 335 -0.75 5.13 -22.90
C ASN A 335 -0.73 5.93 -24.20
N VAL A 336 -1.54 6.99 -24.32
CA VAL A 336 -1.52 7.89 -25.49
C VAL A 336 -0.13 8.51 -25.69
N LEU A 337 0.55 8.92 -24.62
CA LEU A 337 1.91 9.44 -24.69
C LEU A 337 2.92 8.37 -25.11
N LYS A 338 2.78 7.14 -24.59
CA LYS A 338 3.61 6.00 -25.03
C LYS A 338 3.42 5.71 -26.51
N ASP A 339 2.18 5.64 -26.99
CA ASP A 339 1.89 5.38 -28.41
C ASP A 339 2.51 6.47 -29.30
N LYS A 340 2.46 7.75 -28.87
CA LYS A 340 3.14 8.85 -29.56
C LYS A 340 4.66 8.72 -29.52
N CYS A 341 5.25 8.28 -28.41
CA CYS A 341 6.68 8.02 -28.30
C CYS A 341 7.10 6.86 -29.20
N GLU A 342 6.34 5.77 -29.23
CA GLU A 342 6.60 4.62 -30.11
C GLU A 342 6.50 4.99 -31.59
N LEU A 343 5.52 5.83 -31.96
CA LEU A 343 5.41 6.37 -33.31
C LEU A 343 6.62 7.26 -33.65
N ALA A 344 7.01 8.16 -32.75
CA ALA A 344 8.17 9.03 -32.94
C ALA A 344 9.47 8.21 -33.07
N GLU A 345 9.66 7.20 -32.22
CA GLU A 345 10.78 6.26 -32.33
C GLU A 345 10.78 5.52 -33.65
N ARG A 346 9.61 5.07 -34.14
CA ARG A 346 9.50 4.39 -35.42
C ARG A 346 9.87 5.32 -36.57
N ILE A 347 9.38 6.56 -36.55
CA ILE A 347 9.72 7.59 -37.54
C ILE A 347 11.24 7.83 -37.52
N LEU A 348 11.85 7.99 -36.34
CA LEU A 348 13.29 8.20 -36.21
C LEU A 348 14.09 6.98 -36.70
N LYS A 349 13.69 5.75 -36.35
CA LYS A 349 14.34 4.51 -36.82
C LYS A 349 14.25 4.37 -38.35
N LEU A 350 13.09 4.69 -38.94
CA LEU A 350 12.91 4.69 -40.40
C LEU A 350 13.73 5.80 -41.07
N ALA A 351 13.80 7.00 -40.48
CA ALA A 351 14.63 8.09 -40.97
C ALA A 351 16.13 7.74 -40.90
N GLU A 352 16.57 7.08 -39.82
CA GLU A 352 17.96 6.59 -39.70
C GLU A 352 18.27 5.52 -40.75
N LEU A 353 17.35 4.58 -40.97
CA LEU A 353 17.49 3.54 -41.98
C LEU A 353 17.52 4.14 -43.40
N GLY A 354 16.63 5.11 -43.68
CA GLY A 354 16.65 5.88 -44.93
C GLY A 354 17.97 6.62 -45.12
N ARG A 355 18.47 7.28 -44.07
CA ARG A 355 19.74 8.01 -44.08
C ARG A 355 20.93 7.10 -44.36
N LYS A 356 20.89 5.79 -44.06
CA LYS A 356 21.98 4.87 -44.44
C LYS A 356 22.14 4.77 -45.96
N MET A 357 21.02 4.77 -46.70
CA MET A 357 20.98 4.63 -48.16
C MET A 357 21.26 5.94 -48.91
N GLU A 358 21.31 7.07 -48.21
CA GLU A 358 21.62 8.38 -48.80
C GLU A 358 23.11 8.53 -49.16
N THR A 359 23.39 9.27 -50.22
CA THR A 359 24.75 9.61 -50.64
C THR A 359 25.41 10.59 -49.66
N GLU A 360 26.75 10.69 -49.68
CA GLU A 360 27.46 11.64 -48.80
C GLU A 360 27.05 13.10 -49.04
N GLN A 361 26.77 13.46 -50.30
CA GLN A 361 26.28 14.79 -50.66
C GLN A 361 24.93 15.10 -50.00
N GLU A 362 24.01 14.15 -49.98
CA GLU A 362 22.69 14.33 -49.37
C GLU A 362 22.71 14.27 -47.84
N LYS A 363 23.72 13.59 -47.27
CA LYS A 363 23.94 13.57 -45.81
C LYS A 363 24.46 14.91 -45.28
N VAL A 364 25.26 15.62 -46.08
CA VAL A 364 25.88 16.92 -45.72
C VAL A 364 24.99 18.10 -46.12
N THR A 365 24.35 18.04 -47.28
CA THR A 365 23.36 19.02 -47.74
C THR A 365 22.04 18.33 -48.08
N PRO A 366 21.18 18.04 -47.08
CA PRO A 366 19.92 17.33 -47.29
C PRO A 366 18.86 18.10 -48.06
N PHE A 367 18.97 19.43 -48.08
CA PHE A 367 18.03 20.33 -48.73
C PHE A 367 18.77 21.05 -49.85
N TYR A 368 18.28 20.87 -51.08
CA TYR A 368 18.84 21.54 -52.25
C TYR A 368 18.30 22.98 -52.31
N VAL A 369 19.19 23.96 -52.41
CA VAL A 369 18.81 25.32 -52.79
C VAL A 369 18.87 25.35 -54.31
N SER A 370 17.76 25.06 -54.97
CA SER A 370 17.68 25.29 -56.41
C SER A 370 17.74 26.79 -56.65
N SER A 371 18.74 27.27 -57.39
CA SER A 371 18.83 28.68 -57.80
C SER A 371 17.58 29.16 -58.57
N VAL A 372 16.81 28.22 -59.13
CA VAL A 372 15.55 28.47 -59.84
C VAL A 372 14.37 28.61 -58.87
N GLU A 373 14.39 27.93 -57.71
CA GLU A 373 13.32 28.04 -56.71
C GLU A 373 13.33 29.40 -56.00
N GLY A 374 14.49 30.01 -55.77
CA GLY A 374 14.56 31.37 -55.20
C GLY A 374 13.94 32.45 -56.10
N GLU A 375 13.86 32.21 -57.41
CA GLU A 375 13.13 33.06 -58.35
C GLU A 375 11.64 32.72 -58.40
N ILE A 376 11.28 31.44 -58.34
CA ILE A 376 9.87 30.99 -58.32
C ILE A 376 9.17 31.37 -57.00
N GLU A 377 9.84 31.25 -55.84
CA GLU A 377 9.31 31.70 -54.55
C GLU A 377 9.13 33.22 -54.52
N LYS A 378 10.10 33.99 -55.05
CA LYS A 378 9.94 35.45 -55.22
C LYS A 378 8.85 35.83 -56.20
N GLN A 379 8.65 35.06 -57.28
CA GLN A 379 7.58 35.27 -58.26
C GLN A 379 6.20 34.90 -57.69
N ALA A 380 6.12 33.82 -56.91
CA ALA A 380 4.90 33.38 -56.22
C ALA A 380 4.52 34.35 -55.09
N GLU A 381 5.49 34.81 -54.28
CA GLU A 381 5.29 35.87 -53.30
C GLU A 381 4.88 37.18 -53.97
N ALA A 382 5.47 37.53 -55.12
CA ALA A 382 5.07 38.72 -55.89
C ALA A 382 3.67 38.58 -56.52
N MET A 383 3.26 37.38 -56.96
CA MET A 383 1.89 37.11 -57.43
C MET A 383 0.88 37.16 -56.30
N ILE A 384 1.19 36.62 -55.12
CA ILE A 384 0.34 36.67 -53.93
C ILE A 384 0.23 38.12 -53.41
N LYS A 385 1.31 38.90 -53.50
CA LYS A 385 1.32 40.31 -53.12
C LYS A 385 0.52 41.16 -54.12
N LYS A 386 0.62 40.89 -55.42
CA LYS A 386 -0.25 41.49 -56.45
C LYS A 386 -1.72 41.13 -56.28
N GLN A 387 -2.04 39.87 -55.96
CA GLN A 387 -3.41 39.44 -55.67
C GLN A 387 -3.99 40.07 -54.39
N LYS A 388 -3.15 40.41 -53.40
CA LYS A 388 -3.56 41.16 -52.20
C LYS A 388 -3.70 42.67 -52.43
N GLU A 389 -2.97 43.25 -53.38
CA GLU A 389 -3.03 44.67 -53.70
C GLU A 389 -4.13 45.01 -54.74
N GLU A 390 -4.60 44.04 -55.53
CA GLU A 390 -5.73 44.22 -56.47
C GLU A 390 -7.12 43.87 -55.88
N GLY A 391 -7.18 43.51 -54.60
CA GLY A 391 -8.41 43.13 -53.89
C GLY A 391 -8.78 44.08 -52.75
N GLU A 392 -9.04 45.35 -53.03
CA GLU A 392 -9.81 46.20 -52.11
C GLU A 392 -11.31 45.86 -52.23
N GLY A 393 -11.84 45.17 -51.22
CA GLY A 393 -13.29 45.05 -50.98
C GLY A 393 -13.70 43.65 -50.53
N GLY A 394 -13.84 43.45 -49.22
CA GLY A 394 -14.54 42.28 -48.70
C GLY A 394 -14.06 41.84 -47.32
N GLU A 395 -14.88 42.16 -46.32
CA GLU A 395 -14.72 41.89 -44.90
C GLU A 395 -14.40 40.42 -44.54
N GLY A 396 -13.60 40.25 -43.48
CA GLY A 396 -13.87 39.20 -42.50
C GLY A 396 -13.30 37.81 -42.75
N ALA A 397 -12.11 37.67 -43.32
CA ALA A 397 -11.31 36.45 -43.11
C ALA A 397 -10.31 36.72 -41.99
N SER A 398 -10.73 36.44 -40.76
CA SER A 398 -9.87 36.38 -39.58
C SER A 398 -8.58 35.67 -39.96
N THR A 399 -7.48 36.41 -39.98
CA THR A 399 -6.16 35.82 -39.79
C THR A 399 -6.28 34.98 -38.53
N ASP A 400 -6.30 33.66 -38.70
CA ASP A 400 -6.11 32.72 -37.61
C ASP A 400 -4.71 33.04 -37.07
N GLY A 401 -4.67 33.99 -36.15
CA GLY A 401 -3.59 34.18 -35.23
C GLY A 401 -3.55 32.87 -34.47
N VAL A 402 -2.76 31.94 -34.99
CA VAL A 402 -2.37 30.74 -34.26
C VAL A 402 -1.59 31.30 -33.08
N GLU A 403 -2.30 31.58 -31.98
CA GLU A 403 -1.69 31.63 -30.67
C GLU A 403 -0.99 30.28 -30.53
N VAL A 404 0.32 30.30 -30.78
CA VAL A 404 1.17 29.14 -30.59
C VAL A 404 1.20 28.94 -29.09
N THR A 405 0.25 28.14 -28.60
CA THR A 405 0.28 27.63 -27.25
C THR A 405 1.62 26.89 -27.11
N PRO A 406 2.39 27.12 -26.03
CA PRO A 406 3.77 26.61 -25.90
C PRO A 406 3.90 25.07 -25.99
N LEU A 407 2.78 24.35 -26.03
CA LEU A 407 2.69 22.89 -26.09
C LEU A 407 2.29 22.34 -27.47
N SER A 408 2.12 23.19 -28.50
CA SER A 408 1.78 22.74 -29.86
C SER A 408 3.04 22.65 -30.74
N SER A 409 3.18 21.53 -31.47
CA SER A 409 4.28 21.33 -32.42
C SER A 409 4.19 22.38 -33.54
N SER A 410 5.18 23.27 -33.62
CA SER A 410 5.28 24.31 -34.65
C SER A 410 6.59 24.14 -35.43
N ALA A 411 6.52 24.15 -36.77
CA ALA A 411 7.69 24.31 -37.62
C ALA A 411 7.96 25.80 -37.83
N TRP A 412 9.24 26.18 -37.83
CA TRP A 412 9.68 27.57 -37.97
C TRP A 412 10.54 27.72 -39.23
N SER A 413 10.33 28.82 -39.96
CA SER A 413 11.16 29.17 -41.11
C SER A 413 12.52 29.70 -40.64
N GLU A 414 13.50 29.73 -41.55
CA GLU A 414 14.82 30.34 -41.31
C GLU A 414 14.74 31.84 -40.94
N SER A 415 13.62 32.48 -41.27
CA SER A 415 13.27 33.86 -40.91
C SER A 415 12.50 34.00 -39.58
N GLY A 416 12.35 32.93 -38.81
CA GLY A 416 11.70 32.94 -37.49
C GLY A 416 10.19 33.11 -37.53
N LYS A 417 9.52 32.78 -38.65
CA LYS A 417 8.05 32.79 -38.77
C LYS A 417 7.49 31.37 -38.64
N PRO A 418 6.32 31.18 -38.01
CA PRO A 418 5.67 29.88 -37.97
C PRO A 418 5.26 29.46 -39.39
N VAL A 419 5.67 28.26 -39.78
CA VAL A 419 5.33 27.64 -41.07
C VAL A 419 3.90 27.12 -40.98
N GLY A 420 3.10 27.33 -42.02
CA GLY A 420 1.72 26.83 -42.08
C GLY A 420 1.68 25.30 -42.01
N LYS A 421 0.63 24.71 -41.41
CA LYS A 421 0.48 23.25 -41.24
C LYS A 421 0.69 22.44 -42.53
N TRP A 422 0.24 22.98 -43.66
CA TRP A 422 0.36 22.35 -44.98
C TRP A 422 1.79 22.34 -45.56
N ASN A 423 2.65 23.23 -45.06
CA ASN A 423 4.01 23.43 -45.58
C ASN A 423 5.09 22.79 -44.68
N HIS A 424 4.70 22.01 -43.65
CA HIS A 424 5.65 21.41 -42.70
C HIS A 424 6.58 20.36 -43.32
N LEU A 425 6.17 19.75 -44.43
CA LEU A 425 6.89 18.64 -45.08
C LEU A 425 7.55 19.04 -46.41
N ASP A 426 7.53 20.32 -46.78
CA ASP A 426 8.03 20.79 -48.09
C ASP A 426 9.49 20.39 -48.31
N ASN A 427 10.34 20.55 -47.29
CA ASN A 427 11.73 20.14 -47.34
C ASN A 427 11.93 18.62 -47.46
N PHE A 428 11.01 17.83 -46.90
CA PHE A 428 11.02 16.37 -47.07
C PHE A 428 10.66 16.00 -48.51
N TRP A 429 9.64 16.63 -49.08
CA TRP A 429 9.23 16.41 -50.48
C TRP A 429 10.31 16.86 -51.47
N LYS A 430 11.00 17.98 -51.22
CA LYS A 430 12.17 18.40 -52.02
C LYS A 430 13.24 17.29 -52.07
N LYS A 431 13.55 16.70 -50.92
CA LYS A 431 14.51 15.59 -50.82
C LYS A 431 14.01 14.32 -51.53
N TYR A 432 12.75 13.95 -51.32
CA TYR A 432 12.13 12.79 -51.97
C TYR A 432 12.13 12.92 -53.50
N ASN A 433 11.75 14.08 -54.02
CA ASN A 433 11.71 14.34 -55.46
C ASN A 433 13.11 14.29 -56.09
N LYS A 434 14.14 14.77 -55.39
CA LYS A 434 15.52 14.64 -55.85
C LYS A 434 15.93 13.18 -56.00
N VAL A 435 15.72 12.36 -54.96
CA VAL A 435 16.03 10.92 -55.00
C VAL A 435 15.24 10.21 -56.11
N LEU A 436 13.99 10.61 -56.35
CA LEU A 436 13.17 10.09 -57.44
C LEU A 436 13.75 10.43 -58.82
N LEU A 437 14.20 11.68 -59.02
CA LEU A 437 14.86 12.09 -60.27
C LEU A 437 16.17 11.32 -60.50
N ASP A 438 16.96 11.14 -59.43
CA ASP A 438 18.20 10.38 -59.49
C ASP A 438 17.91 8.90 -59.84
N ALA A 439 16.90 8.29 -59.23
CA ALA A 439 16.47 6.92 -59.54
C ALA A 439 16.03 6.76 -61.00
N LEU A 440 15.20 7.68 -61.52
CA LEU A 440 14.79 7.69 -62.93
C LEU A 440 15.98 7.88 -63.88
N SER A 441 16.97 8.69 -63.50
CA SER A 441 18.18 8.87 -64.28
C SER A 441 19.03 7.59 -64.36
N ILE A 442 19.12 6.85 -63.25
CA ILE A 442 19.81 5.55 -63.18
C ILE A 442 19.07 4.51 -64.01
N GLU A 443 17.74 4.44 -63.91
CA GLU A 443 16.92 3.52 -64.69
C GLU A 443 17.10 3.76 -66.20
N LYS A 444 17.10 5.02 -66.64
CA LYS A 444 17.38 5.38 -68.03
C LYS A 444 18.81 5.03 -68.46
N ALA A 445 19.79 5.22 -67.58
CA ALA A 445 21.17 4.80 -67.83
C ALA A 445 21.29 3.26 -67.93
N GLU A 446 20.57 2.52 -67.09
CA GLU A 446 20.53 1.06 -67.16
C GLU A 446 19.88 0.58 -68.47
N GLU A 447 18.77 1.19 -68.88
CA GLU A 447 18.11 0.85 -70.15
C GLU A 447 19.02 1.11 -71.36
N THR A 448 19.75 2.23 -71.37
CA THR A 448 20.71 2.56 -72.44
C THR A 448 21.86 1.58 -72.44
N LEU A 449 22.47 1.27 -71.28
CA LEU A 449 23.53 0.25 -71.17
C LEU A 449 23.04 -1.15 -71.55
N ARG A 450 21.79 -1.52 -71.23
CA ARG A 450 21.19 -2.79 -71.67
C ARG A 450 21.02 -2.84 -73.18
N LYS A 451 20.58 -1.75 -73.80
CA LYS A 451 20.49 -1.63 -75.26
C LYS A 451 21.87 -1.74 -75.90
N GLU A 452 22.84 -0.98 -75.41
CA GLU A 452 24.23 -1.06 -75.89
C GLU A 452 24.83 -2.45 -75.73
N ASN A 453 24.59 -3.13 -74.60
CA ASN A 453 25.06 -4.49 -74.38
C ASN A 453 24.36 -5.49 -75.32
N SER A 454 23.06 -5.31 -75.57
CA SER A 454 22.33 -6.08 -76.60
C SER A 454 22.93 -5.86 -77.98
N ASP A 455 23.18 -4.60 -78.36
CA ASP A 455 23.76 -4.23 -79.64
C ASP A 455 25.19 -4.79 -79.79
N LEU A 456 26.00 -4.75 -78.72
CA LEU A 456 27.32 -5.37 -78.69
C LEU A 456 27.26 -6.89 -78.78
N GLN A 457 26.30 -7.53 -78.10
CA GLN A 457 26.06 -8.97 -78.24
C GLN A 457 25.65 -9.34 -79.67
N GLU A 458 24.80 -8.53 -80.32
CA GLU A 458 24.43 -8.71 -81.73
C GLU A 458 25.61 -8.52 -82.67
N ILE A 459 26.45 -7.49 -82.47
CA ILE A 459 27.66 -7.25 -83.26
C ILE A 459 28.66 -8.40 -83.07
N LEU A 460 28.81 -8.89 -81.84
CA LEU A 460 29.72 -9.98 -81.51
C LEU A 460 29.20 -11.32 -82.07
N GLN A 461 27.88 -11.52 -82.10
CA GLN A 461 27.23 -12.62 -82.81
C GLN A 461 27.47 -12.52 -84.32
N GLN A 462 27.31 -11.33 -84.92
CA GLN A 462 27.65 -11.10 -86.34
C GLN A 462 29.14 -11.35 -86.65
N TYR A 463 30.05 -11.00 -85.73
CA TYR A 463 31.48 -11.29 -85.86
C TYR A 463 31.77 -12.80 -85.80
N PHE A 464 31.13 -13.54 -84.89
CA PHE A 464 31.23 -15.00 -84.84
C PHE A 464 30.63 -15.67 -86.09
N ASP A 465 29.48 -15.19 -86.57
CA ASP A 465 28.84 -15.62 -87.81
C ASP A 465 29.73 -15.32 -89.05
N GLY A 466 30.53 -14.25 -89.01
CA GLY A 466 31.50 -13.91 -90.06
C GLY A 466 32.76 -14.78 -90.08
N ILE A 467 33.11 -15.42 -88.97
CA ILE A 467 34.34 -16.25 -88.82
C ILE A 467 34.03 -17.75 -88.90
N SER A 468 32.85 -18.16 -88.43
CA SER A 468 32.42 -19.56 -88.42
C SER A 468 31.43 -19.83 -89.55
N VAL A 469 31.65 -20.89 -90.33
CA VAL A 469 30.69 -21.33 -91.35
C VAL A 469 29.59 -22.14 -90.66
N ASN A 470 28.49 -21.49 -90.30
CA ASN A 470 27.33 -22.12 -89.67
C ASN A 470 26.11 -22.13 -90.63
N ASP A 471 25.18 -23.07 -90.45
CA ASP A 471 24.05 -23.27 -91.37
C ASP A 471 23.09 -22.05 -91.44
N ASP A 472 23.04 -21.28 -90.35
CA ASP A 472 22.28 -20.01 -90.27
C ASP A 472 22.97 -18.86 -90.99
N VAL A 473 24.30 -18.91 -91.14
CA VAL A 473 25.06 -17.96 -91.94
C VAL A 473 24.64 -18.18 -93.38
N LEU A 474 24.84 -19.39 -93.94
CA LEU A 474 24.54 -19.73 -95.35
C LEU A 474 23.13 -19.38 -95.85
N LYS A 475 22.12 -19.31 -94.98
CA LYS A 475 20.74 -18.92 -95.31
C LYS A 475 20.51 -17.41 -95.43
N LYS A 476 21.37 -16.60 -94.79
CA LYS A 476 21.34 -15.13 -94.86
C LYS A 476 22.25 -14.62 -95.99
N ASP A 477 22.08 -13.37 -96.38
CA ASP A 477 22.92 -12.74 -97.41
C ASP A 477 24.38 -12.62 -96.91
N ASN A 478 25.30 -13.44 -97.44
CA ASN A 478 26.70 -13.48 -97.00
C ASN A 478 27.70 -13.27 -98.15
N PRO A 479 28.91 -12.78 -97.85
CA PRO A 479 29.97 -12.66 -98.85
C PRO A 479 30.55 -14.01 -99.33
N LEU A 480 30.18 -15.14 -98.71
CA LEU A 480 30.66 -16.48 -99.06
C LEU A 480 30.00 -17.08 -100.32
N PHE A 481 28.81 -16.61 -100.71
CA PHE A 481 28.08 -17.09 -101.90
C PHE A 481 27.34 -15.95 -102.61
N VAL A 482 28.00 -15.32 -103.59
CA VAL A 482 27.47 -14.14 -104.29
C VAL A 482 26.64 -14.57 -105.50
N THR A 483 25.33 -14.31 -105.48
CA THR A 483 24.45 -14.43 -106.66
C THR A 483 24.06 -13.03 -107.14
N ASN A 484 24.16 -12.77 -108.45
CA ASN A 484 23.74 -11.52 -109.11
C ASN A 484 24.47 -10.23 -108.67
N PHE A 485 25.81 -10.21 -108.64
CA PHE A 485 26.66 -9.01 -108.53
C PHE A 485 26.35 -8.03 -107.38
N LYS A 486 25.52 -8.40 -106.41
CA LYS A 486 25.21 -7.58 -105.24
C LYS A 486 26.12 -7.99 -104.09
N VAL A 487 27.35 -7.48 -104.09
CA VAL A 487 28.20 -7.51 -102.90
C VAL A 487 27.93 -6.24 -102.11
N ASN A 488 27.07 -6.31 -101.09
CA ASN A 488 26.86 -5.22 -100.15
C ASN A 488 27.99 -5.22 -99.11
N LEU A 489 29.19 -4.81 -99.51
CA LEU A 489 30.37 -4.68 -98.64
C LEU A 489 30.27 -3.51 -97.65
N ASN A 490 29.23 -2.68 -97.73
CA ASN A 490 29.00 -1.55 -96.82
C ASN A 490 27.58 -1.58 -96.25
N LYS A 491 27.32 -2.46 -95.29
CA LYS A 491 26.38 -2.11 -94.22
C LYS A 491 27.20 -1.38 -93.15
N PRO A 492 26.91 -0.09 -92.83
CA PRO A 492 27.40 0.45 -91.58
C PRO A 492 26.87 -0.47 -90.46
N LEU A 493 27.69 -0.68 -89.42
CA LEU A 493 27.26 -1.31 -88.17
C LEU A 493 25.85 -0.82 -87.81
N PRO A 494 24.96 -1.67 -87.28
CA PRO A 494 23.64 -1.23 -86.89
C PRO A 494 23.77 -0.37 -85.63
N VAL A 495 24.30 0.86 -85.78
CA VAL A 495 23.99 1.91 -84.83
C VAL A 495 22.57 2.29 -85.17
N ARG A 496 21.65 1.83 -84.33
CA ARG A 496 20.28 2.34 -84.32
C ARG A 496 20.41 3.84 -84.03
N ARG A 497 20.48 4.68 -85.07
CA ARG A 497 20.28 6.11 -84.90
C ARG A 497 18.90 6.24 -84.30
N GLU A 498 18.84 6.73 -83.08
CA GLU A 498 17.59 7.14 -82.46
C GLU A 498 16.84 8.00 -83.48
N GLY A 499 15.76 7.46 -84.03
CA GLY A 499 14.78 8.30 -84.69
C GLY A 499 14.30 9.30 -83.65
N GLU A 500 14.17 10.56 -84.07
CA GLU A 500 13.59 11.67 -83.33
C GLU A 500 12.18 11.28 -82.83
N GLY A 501 12.14 10.52 -81.73
CA GLY A 501 10.95 10.22 -80.97
C GLY A 501 10.86 11.25 -79.88
N THR A 502 10.03 12.27 -80.13
CA THR A 502 9.33 13.11 -79.16
C THR A 502 9.91 13.09 -77.75
N GLN A 503 10.62 14.16 -77.39
CA GLN A 503 10.88 14.50 -75.99
C GLN A 503 9.55 14.50 -75.24
N ASN A 504 9.21 13.39 -74.58
CA ASN A 504 8.15 13.39 -73.58
C ASN A 504 8.71 14.14 -72.37
N MET A 505 8.54 15.46 -72.40
CA MET A 505 8.65 16.30 -71.21
C MET A 505 7.68 15.73 -70.17
N THR A 506 8.24 15.18 -69.10
CA THR A 506 7.48 14.73 -67.95
C THR A 506 7.08 15.97 -67.15
N PHE A 507 5.83 16.40 -67.24
CA PHE A 507 5.26 17.36 -66.31
C PHE A 507 4.90 16.64 -65.01
N VAL A 508 5.42 17.13 -63.90
CA VAL A 508 4.96 16.75 -62.55
C VAL A 508 4.02 17.86 -62.08
N GLU A 509 2.72 17.61 -62.19
CA GLU A 509 1.71 18.45 -61.55
C GLU A 509 1.58 18.00 -60.08
N ALA A 510 1.63 18.95 -59.16
CA ALA A 510 1.61 18.69 -57.74
C ALA A 510 0.30 17.99 -57.33
N ASN A 511 0.45 16.82 -56.70
CA ASN A 511 -0.58 15.95 -56.11
C ASN A 511 -1.28 14.95 -57.06
N ALA A 512 -0.94 13.67 -56.84
CA ALA A 512 -1.59 12.42 -57.25
C ALA A 512 -1.16 11.78 -58.59
N VAL A 513 -0.68 10.53 -58.50
CA VAL A 513 -0.45 9.61 -59.63
C VAL A 513 -1.61 8.61 -59.68
N VAL A 514 -2.40 8.64 -60.75
CA VAL A 514 -3.43 7.62 -61.06
C VAL A 514 -2.78 6.52 -61.89
N ALA A 515 -2.84 5.28 -61.40
CA ALA A 515 -2.40 4.10 -62.13
C ALA A 515 -3.37 3.79 -63.29
N ASN A 516 -2.89 3.87 -64.53
CA ASN A 516 -3.64 3.44 -65.70
C ASN A 516 -3.65 1.90 -65.79
N GLN A 517 -4.84 1.30 -65.66
CA GLN A 517 -5.09 -0.10 -66.00
C GLN A 517 -5.16 -0.27 -67.52
N SER A 518 -4.37 -1.22 -68.03
CA SER A 518 -4.40 -1.67 -69.42
C SER A 518 -5.71 -2.40 -69.73
N LYS A 519 -6.50 -1.91 -70.71
CA LYS A 519 -7.51 -2.71 -71.39
C LYS A 519 -6.84 -3.61 -72.44
N PHE A 520 -6.94 -4.92 -72.25
CA PHE A 520 -6.92 -5.87 -73.35
C PHE A 520 -8.34 -5.93 -73.96
N VAL A 521 -8.40 -6.09 -75.28
CA VAL A 521 -9.61 -6.29 -76.10
C VAL A 521 -10.41 -7.50 -75.63
#